data_AF-A0A920J608-F1
#
_entry.id   AF-A0A920J608-F1
#
_cell.length_a   1.000
_cell.length_b   1.000
_cell.length_c   1.000
_cell.angle_alpha   90.00
_cell.angle_beta   90.00
_cell.angle_gamma   90.00
#
_symmetry.space_group_name_H-M   'P 1'
#
loop_
_entity.id
_entity.type
_entity.pdbx_description
1 polymer ?
#
loop_
_entity_poly.entity_id
_entity_poly.type
_entity_poly.pdbx_seq_one_letter_code
_entity_poly.pdbx_strand_id
1 'polypeptide(L)'
;MNLNFSRAWAAVDRALNESLIEIKDLNREEGLFFVNFGIQDEVGFVRGLFSNTSEENKDFIIEVSKVNENKCLVKVITDSEDLSGMARDLLSEINQSLS
;
A
#
# COMPACT_ATOMS: atom_id res chain seq x y z
N MET A 1 -8.97 -5.40 9.10
CA MET A 1 -8.11 -5.46 10.29
C MET A 1 -8.93 -5.29 11.55
N ASN A 2 -8.64 -6.04 12.62
CA ASN A 2 -9.31 -5.93 13.92
C ASN A 2 -8.59 -4.92 14.83
N LEU A 3 -8.45 -3.69 14.33
CA LEU A 3 -7.80 -2.58 15.01
C LEU A 3 -8.68 -1.33 14.89
N ASN A 4 -8.58 -0.43 15.88
CA ASN A 4 -9.14 0.90 15.76
C ASN A 4 -8.42 1.72 14.68
N PHE A 5 -9.04 2.80 14.21
CA PHE A 5 -8.51 3.60 13.09
C PHE A 5 -7.07 4.05 13.28
N SER A 6 -6.72 4.60 14.45
CA SER A 6 -5.37 5.10 14.71
C SER A 6 -4.31 3.99 14.63
N ARG A 7 -4.66 2.78 15.11
CA ARG A 7 -3.79 1.61 15.03
C ARG A 7 -3.71 1.05 13.62
N ALA A 8 -4.84 0.96 12.91
CA ALA A 8 -4.89 0.51 11.53
C ALA A 8 -4.06 1.44 10.62
N TRP A 9 -4.23 2.75 10.77
CA TRP A 9 -3.45 3.78 10.08
C TRP A 9 -1.94 3.59 10.30
N ALA A 10 -1.51 3.53 11.56
CA ALA A 10 -0.09 3.38 11.89
C ALA A 10 0.50 2.06 11.38
N ALA A 11 -0.31 1.00 11.36
CA ALA A 11 0.12 -0.30 10.89
C ALA A 11 0.25 -0.32 9.35
N VAL A 12 -0.67 0.31 8.62
CA VAL A 12 -0.55 0.49 7.16
C VAL A 12 0.65 1.37 6.81
N ASP A 13 0.83 2.50 7.48
CA ASP A 13 1.99 3.38 7.29
C ASP A 13 3.31 2.63 7.53
N ARG A 14 3.40 1.85 8.61
CA ARG A 14 4.56 1.01 8.89
C ARG A 14 4.78 -0.03 7.78
N ALA A 15 3.73 -0.74 7.38
CA ALA A 15 3.81 -1.78 6.35
C ALA A 15 4.33 -1.21 5.02
N LEU A 16 3.86 -0.04 4.60
CA LEU A 16 4.32 0.65 3.40
C LEU A 16 5.81 1.00 3.50
N ASN A 17 6.24 1.56 4.64
CA ASN A 17 7.65 1.89 4.88
C ASN A 17 8.54 0.64 4.92
N GLU A 18 8.10 -0.46 5.53
CA GLU A 18 8.85 -1.72 5.64
C GLU A 18 8.96 -2.45 4.30
N SER A 19 7.89 -2.43 3.49
CA SER A 19 7.91 -2.90 2.10
C SER A 19 8.58 -1.91 1.15
N LEU A 20 9.12 -0.80 1.69
CA LEU A 20 9.82 0.28 0.99
C LEU A 20 8.98 0.97 -0.09
N ILE A 21 7.67 0.83 -0.03
CA ILE A 21 6.71 1.39 -0.97
C ILE A 21 6.70 2.91 -0.81
N GLU A 22 6.84 3.63 -1.93
CA GLU A 22 6.92 5.08 -1.91
C GLU A 22 5.54 5.68 -1.62
N ILE A 23 5.43 6.42 -0.50
CA ILE A 23 4.26 7.23 -0.17
C ILE A 23 4.49 8.63 -0.77
N LYS A 24 3.71 8.95 -1.81
CA LYS A 24 3.74 10.26 -2.47
C LYS A 24 3.05 11.33 -1.65
N ASP A 25 1.91 10.98 -1.06
CA ASP A 25 1.10 11.87 -0.23
C ASP A 25 0.22 11.05 0.74
N LEU A 26 -0.30 11.68 1.78
CA LEU A 26 -1.23 11.07 2.70
C LEU A 26 -2.24 12.08 3.24
N ASN A 27 -3.47 11.63 3.44
CA ASN A 27 -4.51 12.38 4.12
C ASN A 27 -5.10 11.50 5.23
N ARG A 28 -4.63 11.75 6.47
CA ARG A 28 -5.08 11.00 7.64
C ARG A 28 -6.54 11.25 8.01
N GLU A 29 -7.07 12.43 7.73
CA GLU A 29 -8.47 12.75 8.05
C GLU A 29 -9.43 11.95 7.16
N GLU A 30 -9.10 11.83 5.88
CA GLU A 30 -9.86 11.05 4.89
C GLU A 30 -9.47 9.55 4.86
N GLY A 31 -8.37 9.17 5.54
CA GLY A 31 -7.90 7.79 5.57
C GLY A 31 -7.21 7.35 4.28
N LEU A 32 -6.56 8.26 3.54
CA LEU A 32 -5.97 7.99 2.23
C LEU A 32 -4.44 8.00 2.26
N PHE A 33 -3.82 7.03 1.60
CA PHE A 33 -2.40 7.06 1.21
C PHE A 33 -2.30 7.02 -0.30
N PHE A 34 -1.52 7.93 -0.87
CA PHE A 34 -1.19 7.95 -2.29
C PHE A 34 0.19 7.35 -2.46
N VAL A 35 0.28 6.22 -3.17
CA VAL A 35 1.52 5.45 -3.26
C VAL A 35 1.90 5.18 -4.71
N ASN A 36 3.21 5.00 -4.92
CA ASN A 36 3.75 4.53 -6.18
C ASN A 36 4.28 3.09 -5.99
N PHE A 37 3.72 2.15 -6.74
CA PHE A 37 4.01 0.73 -6.63
C PHE A 37 4.28 0.12 -8.00
N GLY A 38 5.43 -0.54 -8.13
CA GLY A 38 5.79 -1.36 -9.28
C GLY A 38 6.13 -2.77 -8.80
N ILE A 39 5.75 -3.78 -9.59
CA ILE A 39 6.18 -5.15 -9.37
C ILE A 39 7.48 -5.31 -10.13
N GLN A 40 8.58 -5.55 -9.41
CA GLN A 40 9.81 -6.04 -10.02
C GLN A 40 9.68 -7.53 -10.24
N ASP A 41 9.68 -7.95 -11.51
CA ASP A 41 9.90 -9.35 -11.83
C ASP A 41 11.36 -9.70 -11.52
N GLU A 42 11.51 -10.70 -10.67
CA GLU A 42 12.72 -11.50 -10.43
C GLU A 42 13.81 -10.98 -9.46
N VAL A 43 13.91 -11.72 -8.36
CA VAL A 43 15.10 -11.99 -7.52
C VAL A 43 15.61 -10.86 -6.62
N GLY A 44 14.96 -10.74 -5.46
CA GLY A 44 15.66 -10.43 -4.21
C GLY A 44 15.77 -8.94 -3.88
N PHE A 45 14.99 -8.53 -2.88
CA PHE A 45 15.37 -7.59 -1.81
C PHE A 45 16.66 -6.76 -2.01
N VAL A 46 16.70 -5.82 -2.95
CA VAL A 46 17.67 -4.72 -2.93
C VAL A 46 17.04 -3.45 -3.50
N ARG A 47 16.13 -2.85 -2.71
CA ARG A 47 15.51 -1.56 -3.02
C ARG A 47 16.41 -0.42 -2.56
N GLY A 48 17.57 -0.36 -3.20
CA GLY A 48 18.65 0.52 -2.81
C GLY A 48 19.44 1.07 -3.98
N LEU A 49 18.97 1.00 -5.23
CA LEU A 49 19.51 1.78 -6.34
C LEU A 49 18.41 2.05 -7.36
N PHE A 50 18.20 3.34 -7.64
CA PHE A 50 17.43 3.82 -8.78
C PHE A 50 18.00 3.23 -10.07
N SER A 51 17.46 2.12 -10.55
CA SER A 51 17.71 1.63 -11.91
C SER A 51 16.49 1.98 -12.76
N ASN A 52 16.75 2.89 -13.69
CA ASN A 52 15.88 3.40 -14.73
C ASN A 52 15.57 2.31 -15.78
N THR A 53 15.11 1.13 -15.32
CA THR A 53 14.61 0.05 -16.17
C THR A 53 13.09 0.13 -16.13
N SER A 54 12.51 0.21 -17.32
CA SER A 54 11.11 0.51 -17.62
C SER A 54 10.10 -0.51 -17.10
N GLU A 55 9.99 -0.68 -15.78
CA GLU A 55 8.80 -1.23 -15.14
C GLU A 55 7.98 -0.04 -14.65
N GLU A 56 6.80 0.12 -15.23
CA GLU A 56 5.97 1.29 -15.00
C GLU A 56 5.43 1.25 -13.56
N ASN A 57 6.13 1.87 -12.62
CA ASN A 57 5.56 2.09 -11.29
C ASN A 57 4.24 2.85 -11.45
N LYS A 58 3.15 2.28 -10.91
CA LYS A 58 1.81 2.84 -11.04
C LYS A 58 1.37 3.51 -9.75
N ASP A 59 0.47 4.47 -9.92
CA ASP A 59 -0.10 5.19 -8.80
C ASP A 59 -1.34 4.46 -8.29
N PHE A 60 -1.38 4.27 -6.98
CA PHE A 60 -2.49 3.64 -6.28
C PHE A 60 -2.91 4.51 -5.09
N ILE A 61 -4.18 4.37 -4.71
CA ILE A 61 -4.72 4.97 -3.50
C ILE A 61 -5.07 3.85 -2.54
N ILE A 62 -4.56 3.92 -1.32
CA ILE A 62 -4.95 3.01 -0.24
C ILE A 62 -5.91 3.76 0.68
N GLU A 63 -7.12 3.22 0.82
CA GLU A 63 -8.14 3.73 1.72
C GLU A 63 -8.18 2.89 3.00
N VAL A 64 -8.01 3.52 4.16
CA VAL A 64 -8.25 2.97 5.49
C VAL A 64 -9.52 3.58 6.04
N SER A 65 -10.60 2.79 6.13
CA SER A 65 -11.90 3.27 6.60
C SER A 65 -12.38 2.53 7.85
N LYS A 66 -13.01 3.25 8.77
CA LYS A 66 -13.55 2.67 10.01
C LYS A 66 -14.85 1.92 9.71
N VAL A 67 -14.91 0.65 10.09
CA VAL A 67 -16.15 -0.16 10.06
C VAL A 67 -16.86 -0.07 11.41
N ASN A 68 -16.11 -0.20 12.51
CA ASN A 68 -16.57 0.04 13.88
C ASN A 68 -15.38 0.42 14.78
N GLU A 69 -15.59 0.56 16.10
CA GLU A 69 -14.54 1.00 17.04
C GLU A 69 -13.25 0.17 16.99
N ASN A 70 -13.35 -1.14 16.74
CA ASN A 70 -12.22 -2.07 16.75
C ASN A 70 -12.00 -2.77 15.41
N LYS A 71 -12.59 -2.25 14.33
CA LYS A 71 -12.48 -2.84 13.00
C LYS A 71 -12.36 -1.76 11.94
N CYS A 72 -11.32 -1.88 11.13
CA CYS A 72 -11.09 -1.06 9.96
C CYS A 72 -10.99 -1.93 8.70
N LEU A 73 -11.38 -1.35 7.58
CA LEU A 73 -11.25 -1.90 6.26
C LEU A 73 -10.09 -1.19 5.56
N VAL A 74 -9.29 -1.95 4.82
CA VAL A 74 -8.24 -1.43 3.94
C VAL A 74 -8.61 -1.82 2.53
N LYS A 75 -8.58 -0.85 1.60
CA LYS A 75 -8.81 -1.08 0.17
C LYS A 75 -7.69 -0.45 -0.64
N VAL A 76 -7.38 -1.05 -1.77
CA VAL A 76 -6.56 -0.45 -2.81
C VAL A 76 -7.48 -0.02 -3.95
N ILE A 77 -7.37 1.23 -4.37
CA ILE A 77 -8.17 1.86 -5.42
C ILE A 77 -7.22 2.20 -6.57
N THR A 78 -7.67 1.88 -7.78
CA THR A 78 -7.02 2.17 -9.07
C THR A 78 -8.11 2.57 -10.06
N ASP A 79 -7.78 3.44 -11.00
CA ASP A 79 -8.65 3.88 -12.10
C ASP A 79 -8.54 2.98 -13.35
N SER A 80 -7.57 2.06 -13.37
CA SER A 80 -7.33 1.12 -14.47
C SER A 80 -7.63 -0.32 -14.07
N GLU A 81 -8.47 -1.00 -14.86
CA GLU A 81 -8.77 -2.44 -14.70
C GLU A 81 -7.54 -3.32 -14.89
N ASP A 82 -6.60 -2.89 -15.75
CA ASP A 82 -5.34 -3.60 -16.02
C ASP A 82 -4.43 -3.66 -14.79
N LEU A 83 -4.63 -2.76 -13.82
CA LEU A 83 -3.86 -2.69 -12.58
C LEU A 83 -4.48 -3.50 -11.43
N SER A 84 -5.58 -4.19 -11.68
CA SER A 84 -6.26 -5.00 -10.67
C SER A 84 -5.39 -6.14 -10.11
N GLY A 85 -4.47 -6.69 -10.90
CA GLY A 85 -3.45 -7.65 -10.44
C GLY A 85 -2.51 -7.02 -9.42
N MET A 86 -1.86 -5.92 -9.81
CA MET A 86 -0.93 -5.17 -8.94
C MET A 86 -1.59 -4.66 -7.66
N ALA A 87 -2.87 -4.25 -7.73
CA ALA A 87 -3.62 -3.82 -6.55
C ALA A 87 -3.80 -4.96 -5.53
N ARG A 88 -3.98 -6.20 -6.00
CA ARG A 88 -4.07 -7.39 -5.14
C ARG A 88 -2.72 -7.71 -4.51
N ASP A 89 -1.65 -7.58 -5.27
CA ASP A 89 -0.29 -7.83 -4.78
C ASP A 89 0.10 -6.80 -3.71
N LEU A 90 -0.19 -5.51 -3.95
CA LEU A 90 -0.02 -4.44 -2.97
C LEU A 90 -0.80 -4.71 -1.67
N LEU A 91 -2.06 -5.16 -1.78
CA LEU A 91 -2.87 -5.48 -0.61
C LEU A 91 -2.31 -6.69 0.16
N SER A 92 -1.80 -7.70 -0.56
CA SER A 92 -1.12 -8.86 0.02
C SER A 92 0.13 -8.42 0.79
N GLU A 93 0.95 -7.54 0.22
CA GLU A 93 2.18 -7.04 0.84
C GLU A 93 1.91 -6.27 2.13
N ILE A 94 0.89 -5.40 2.10
CA ILE A 94 0.42 -4.71 3.32
C ILE A 94 0.01 -5.75 4.36
N ASN A 95 -0.77 -6.76 3.99
CA ASN A 95 -1.25 -7.77 4.93
C ASN A 95 -0.14 -8.66 5.51
N GLN A 96 0.94 -8.93 4.76
CA GLN A 96 2.10 -9.68 5.25
C GLN A 96 2.91 -8.88 6.28
N SER A 97 3.17 -7.60 6.01
CA SER A 97 3.90 -6.70 6.93
C SER A 97 3.10 -6.36 8.20
N LEU A 98 1.80 -6.70 8.23
CA LEU A 98 0.91 -6.55 9.39
C LEU A 98 0.82 -7.79 10.28
N SER A 99 1.36 -8.93 9.84
CA SER A 99 1.35 -10.20 10.59
C SER A 99 2.46 -10.27 11.62
#